data_AF-A0A962CRJ9-F1
#
_entry.id   AF-A0A962CRJ9-F1
#
_cell.length_a   1.000
_cell.length_b   1.000
_cell.length_c   1.000
_cell.angle_alpha   90.00
_cell.angle_beta   90.00
_cell.angle_gamma   90.00
#
_symmetry.space_group_name_H-M   'P 1'
#
loop_
_entity.id
_entity.type
_entity.pdbx_description
1 polymer ?
#
loop_
_entity_poly.entity_id
_entity_poly.type
_entity_poly.pdbx_seq_one_letter_code
_entity_poly.pdbx_strand_id
1 'polypeptide(L)'
;MPITVSEFNDIERKVITLMGMSGVGKTYLSSMLARQGWYHYSCDYEIGTRFLGDEIVQTLGVENTITRGDISQLSDYVGRLGNPDKGGMSLEEFRRRQNAYFNAECAALARLPERVRLAHEQGIMHVVNDSTGSMCEIDDKILLDMVDENSLIVYIKASPEEEKVVLERAKAYPKPLFYSPERFDRWLSKYEQEEGVEVVEDIDPDNFSRWAFPRLFENRLPKYQFIADKYGVTIPSEAFRGVESEAAFLDVIVEGLHKQEAMKRRA
;
A
#
# COMPACT_ATOMS: atom_id res chain seq x y z
N MET A 1 12.82 10.60 -17.36
CA MET A 1 12.01 9.97 -18.44
C MET A 1 11.63 8.59 -17.94
N PRO A 2 10.45 8.06 -18.27
CA PRO A 2 10.09 6.70 -17.90
C PRO A 2 11.10 5.73 -18.48
N ILE A 3 11.49 4.71 -17.71
CA ILE A 3 12.42 3.67 -18.15
C ILE A 3 11.89 2.96 -19.41
N THR A 4 12.77 2.73 -20.38
CA THR A 4 12.48 1.97 -21.58
C THR A 4 12.67 0.47 -21.35
N VAL A 5 12.14 -0.36 -22.25
CA VAL A 5 12.38 -1.82 -22.18
C VAL A 5 13.86 -2.18 -22.27
N SER A 6 14.62 -1.49 -23.13
CA SER A 6 16.06 -1.75 -23.27
C SER A 6 16.79 -1.43 -21.96
N GLU A 7 16.56 -0.24 -21.41
CA GLU A 7 17.15 0.17 -20.13
C GLU A 7 16.74 -0.78 -19.02
N PHE A 8 15.46 -1.18 -18.97
CA PHE A 8 14.99 -2.14 -17.98
C PHE A 8 15.75 -3.46 -18.12
N ASN A 9 15.89 -4.02 -19.32
CA ASN A 9 16.59 -5.29 -19.55
C ASN A 9 18.07 -5.22 -19.16
N ASP A 10 18.74 -4.10 -19.43
CA ASP A 10 20.17 -3.90 -19.15
C ASP A 10 20.50 -3.78 -17.64
N ILE A 11 19.51 -3.51 -16.78
CA ILE A 11 19.71 -3.47 -15.33
C ILE A 11 20.04 -4.88 -14.80
N GLU A 12 21.27 -5.09 -14.33
CA GLU A 12 21.66 -6.37 -13.74
C GLU A 12 20.95 -6.66 -12.42
N ARG A 13 20.70 -5.63 -11.60
CA ARG A 13 20.09 -5.76 -10.27
C ARG A 13 18.70 -5.12 -10.25
N LYS A 14 17.68 -5.92 -10.54
CA LYS A 14 16.28 -5.45 -10.55
C LYS A 14 15.82 -5.09 -9.14
N VAL A 15 15.25 -3.90 -9.00
CA VAL A 15 14.51 -3.46 -7.81
C VAL A 15 13.11 -3.07 -8.25
N ILE A 16 12.09 -3.73 -7.71
CA ILE A 16 10.69 -3.51 -8.08
C ILE A 16 9.91 -3.08 -6.84
N THR A 17 9.22 -1.94 -6.92
CA THR A 17 8.24 -1.51 -5.92
C THR A 17 6.83 -1.85 -6.41
N LEU A 18 6.16 -2.78 -5.73
CA LEU A 18 4.79 -3.16 -6.06
C LEU A 18 3.81 -2.22 -5.37
N MET A 19 2.92 -1.61 -6.15
CA MET A 19 1.91 -0.67 -5.67
C MET A 19 0.53 -1.11 -6.16
N GLY A 20 -0.51 -0.87 -5.34
CA GLY A 20 -1.89 -1.14 -5.70
C GLY A 20 -2.75 -1.46 -4.50
N MET A 21 -4.06 -1.64 -4.73
CA MET A 21 -5.02 -1.88 -3.67
C MET A 21 -4.73 -3.13 -2.84
N SER A 22 -5.29 -3.19 -1.62
CA SER A 22 -5.23 -4.42 -0.83
C SER A 22 -5.92 -5.56 -1.59
N GLY A 23 -5.28 -6.73 -1.62
CA GLY A 23 -5.81 -7.92 -2.28
C GLY A 23 -5.48 -8.09 -3.77
N VAL A 24 -4.79 -7.14 -4.43
CA VAL A 24 -4.41 -7.26 -5.86
C VAL A 24 -3.24 -8.21 -6.14
N GLY A 25 -2.65 -8.83 -5.11
CA GLY A 25 -1.60 -9.85 -5.25
C GLY A 25 -0.17 -9.41 -4.95
N LYS A 26 0.07 -8.20 -4.43
CA LYS A 26 1.42 -7.69 -4.10
C LYS A 26 2.23 -8.66 -3.22
N THR A 27 1.66 -9.07 -2.08
CA THR A 27 2.32 -9.98 -1.14
C THR A 27 2.46 -11.40 -1.70
N TYR A 28 1.53 -11.85 -2.56
CA TYR A 28 1.66 -13.12 -3.26
C TYR A 28 2.89 -13.11 -4.18
N LEU A 29 3.01 -12.09 -5.04
CA LEU A 29 4.14 -11.93 -5.95
C LEU A 29 5.45 -11.76 -5.19
N SER A 30 5.47 -10.93 -4.15
CA SER A 30 6.66 -10.70 -3.33
C SER A 30 7.12 -11.97 -2.64
N SER A 31 6.20 -12.78 -2.11
CA SER A 31 6.52 -14.08 -1.50
C SER A 31 7.00 -15.10 -2.52
N MET A 32 6.43 -15.10 -3.73
CA MET A 32 6.86 -15.96 -4.84
C MET A 32 8.28 -15.63 -5.32
N LEU A 33 8.60 -14.34 -5.45
CA LEU A 33 9.94 -13.86 -5.77
C LEU A 33 10.93 -14.15 -4.64
N ALA A 34 10.53 -14.01 -3.38
CA ALA A 34 11.37 -14.34 -2.23
C ALA A 34 11.84 -15.80 -2.24
N ARG A 35 10.95 -16.73 -2.61
CA ARG A 35 11.28 -18.16 -2.77
C ARG A 35 12.28 -18.43 -3.89
N GLN A 36 12.42 -17.49 -4.83
CA GLN A 36 13.37 -17.55 -5.94
C GLN A 36 14.63 -16.72 -5.67
N GLY A 37 14.83 -16.27 -4.43
CA GLY A 37 16.06 -15.60 -4.01
C GLY A 37 16.02 -14.09 -4.07
N TRP A 38 14.86 -13.47 -4.33
CA TRP A 38 14.71 -12.01 -4.19
C TRP A 38 14.69 -11.62 -2.71
N TYR A 39 15.26 -10.47 -2.41
CA TYR A 39 15.09 -9.86 -1.10
C TYR A 39 13.68 -9.27 -0.99
N HIS A 40 12.85 -9.81 -0.10
CA HIS A 40 11.51 -9.30 0.17
C HIS A 40 11.54 -8.26 1.28
N TYR A 41 11.40 -6.99 0.87
CA TYR A 41 11.15 -5.90 1.78
C TYR A 41 9.64 -5.67 1.91
N SER A 42 9.10 -5.78 3.12
CA SER A 42 7.67 -5.56 3.41
C SER A 42 7.52 -4.30 4.25
N CYS A 43 6.87 -3.28 3.69
CA CYS A 43 6.62 -2.02 4.40
C CYS A 43 5.72 -2.23 5.62
N ASP A 44 4.64 -3.03 5.50
CA ASP A 44 3.72 -3.30 6.62
C ASP A 44 4.44 -3.96 7.80
N TYR A 45 5.29 -4.95 7.53
CA TYR A 45 6.10 -5.59 8.56
C TYR A 45 7.07 -4.60 9.23
N GLU A 46 7.70 -3.75 8.44
CA GLU A 46 8.65 -2.74 8.94
C GLU A 46 7.95 -1.68 9.81
N ILE A 47 6.78 -1.19 9.38
CA ILE A 47 5.95 -0.26 10.13
C ILE A 47 5.61 -0.87 11.49
N GLY A 48 5.06 -2.08 11.48
CA GLY A 48 4.57 -2.74 12.69
C GLY A 48 5.65 -3.19 13.67
N THR A 49 6.86 -3.54 13.19
CA THR A 49 7.92 -4.06 14.07
C THR A 49 8.96 -3.02 14.44
N ARG A 50 9.32 -2.11 13.54
CA ARG A 50 10.41 -1.15 13.77
C ARG A 50 9.91 0.21 14.20
N PHE A 51 8.92 0.75 13.50
CA PHE A 51 8.54 2.16 13.69
C PHE A 51 7.45 2.34 14.73
N LEU A 52 6.46 1.45 14.73
CA LEU A 52 5.37 1.45 15.68
C LEU A 52 5.48 0.33 16.71
N GLY A 53 6.58 -0.43 16.72
CA GLY A 53 6.69 -1.65 17.51
C GLY A 53 6.40 -1.45 19.00
N ASP A 54 7.11 -0.50 19.62
CA ASP A 54 6.92 -0.15 21.04
C ASP A 54 5.56 0.51 21.29
N GLU A 55 5.10 1.32 20.35
CA GLU A 55 3.84 2.04 20.49
C GLU A 55 2.64 1.09 20.43
N ILE A 56 2.68 0.07 19.56
CA ILE A 56 1.71 -1.02 19.49
C ILE A 56 1.65 -1.76 20.82
N VAL A 57 2.80 -2.09 21.41
CA VAL A 57 2.87 -2.77 22.71
C VAL A 57 2.22 -1.93 23.81
N GLN A 58 2.56 -0.64 23.88
CA GLN A 58 2.00 0.27 24.88
C GLN A 58 0.50 0.50 24.69
N THR A 59 0.07 0.61 23.44
CA THR A 59 -1.31 0.95 23.08
C THR A 59 -2.26 -0.23 23.26
N LEU A 60 -1.83 -1.43 22.87
CA LEU A 60 -2.67 -2.64 22.92
C LEU A 60 -2.46 -3.45 24.22
N GLY A 61 -1.41 -3.15 24.99
CA GLY A 61 -1.10 -3.87 26.23
C GLY A 61 -0.69 -5.33 26.01
N VAL A 62 -0.15 -5.66 24.83
CA VAL A 62 0.28 -7.01 24.43
C VAL A 62 1.69 -6.97 23.84
N GLU A 63 2.38 -8.11 23.84
CA GLU A 63 3.65 -8.23 23.13
C GLU A 63 3.46 -8.08 21.62
N ASN A 64 4.48 -7.55 20.95
CA ASN A 64 4.48 -7.44 19.49
C ASN A 64 4.81 -8.79 18.87
N THR A 65 3.83 -9.37 18.20
CA THR A 65 3.90 -10.67 17.52
C THR A 65 3.73 -10.53 16.00
N ILE A 66 3.89 -9.32 15.46
CA ILE A 66 3.75 -9.07 14.02
C ILE A 66 4.76 -9.89 13.24
N THR A 67 4.28 -10.54 12.19
CA THR A 67 5.10 -11.25 11.22
C THR A 67 4.78 -10.77 9.82
N ARG A 68 5.61 -11.11 8.82
CA ARG A 68 5.29 -10.80 7.41
C ARG A 68 3.98 -11.44 6.93
N GLY A 69 3.59 -12.57 7.53
CA GLY A 69 2.36 -13.29 7.17
C GLY A 69 1.14 -12.86 7.98
N ASP A 70 1.34 -12.12 9.08
CA ASP A 70 0.28 -11.68 9.97
C ASP A 70 0.59 -10.28 10.53
N ILE A 71 -0.12 -9.30 9.97
CA ILE A 71 -0.07 -7.89 10.34
C ILE A 71 -1.34 -7.46 11.10
N SER A 72 -2.11 -8.40 11.66
CA SER A 72 -3.36 -8.12 12.37
C SER A 72 -3.19 -7.08 13.48
N GLN A 73 -2.15 -7.21 14.30
CA GLN A 73 -1.86 -6.23 15.37
C GLN A 73 -1.60 -4.81 14.86
N LEU A 74 -1.02 -4.66 13.66
CA LEU A 74 -0.87 -3.33 13.05
C LEU A 74 -2.25 -2.76 12.69
N SER A 75 -3.13 -3.60 12.15
CA SER A 75 -4.52 -3.21 11.87
C SER A 75 -5.27 -2.84 13.16
N ASP A 76 -5.10 -3.60 14.23
CA ASP A 76 -5.73 -3.33 15.54
C ASP A 76 -5.24 -2.03 16.15
N TYR A 77 -3.94 -1.74 16.01
CA TYR A 77 -3.37 -0.46 16.41
C TYR A 77 -3.98 0.70 15.62
N VAL A 78 -4.02 0.64 14.29
CA VAL A 78 -4.63 1.68 13.44
C VAL A 78 -6.08 1.95 13.88
N GLY A 79 -6.82 0.88 14.18
CA GLY A 79 -8.13 0.92 14.82
C GLY A 79 -9.23 1.62 14.00
N ARG A 80 -10.33 1.95 14.66
CA ARG A 80 -11.52 2.53 14.04
C ARG A 80 -12.02 3.74 14.84
N LEU A 81 -12.53 4.75 14.13
CA LEU A 81 -13.17 5.91 14.74
C LEU A 81 -14.54 5.55 15.32
N GLY A 82 -14.89 6.10 16.47
CA GLY A 82 -16.26 6.13 16.95
C GLY A 82 -16.43 5.53 18.35
N ASN A 83 -17.60 4.95 18.59
CA ASN A 83 -18.04 4.47 19.89
C ASN A 83 -17.09 3.44 20.53
N PRO A 84 -16.48 3.74 21.70
CA PRO A 84 -15.57 2.82 22.40
C PRO A 84 -16.19 1.48 22.79
N ASP A 85 -17.47 1.46 23.18
CA ASP A 85 -18.19 0.22 23.54
C ASP A 85 -18.38 -0.71 22.33
N LYS A 86 -18.25 -0.18 21.11
CA LYS A 86 -18.28 -0.93 19.84
C LYS A 86 -16.89 -1.15 19.23
N GLY A 87 -15.82 -0.89 20.00
CA GLY A 87 -14.44 -1.04 19.53
C GLY A 87 -13.98 0.09 18.60
N GLY A 88 -14.58 1.29 18.74
CA GLY A 88 -14.09 2.54 18.20
C GLY A 88 -13.16 3.28 19.18
N MET A 89 -12.69 4.46 18.79
CA MET A 89 -11.93 5.35 19.65
C MET A 89 -12.28 6.82 19.36
N SER A 90 -11.91 7.71 20.29
CA SER A 90 -12.11 9.15 20.14
C SER A 90 -11.39 9.70 18.92
N LEU A 91 -11.87 10.83 18.41
CA LEU A 91 -11.27 11.50 17.25
C LEU A 91 -9.79 11.86 17.47
N GLU A 92 -9.45 12.30 18.69
CA GLU A 92 -8.10 12.68 19.05
C GLU A 92 -7.13 11.50 18.96
N GLU A 93 -7.48 10.38 19.61
CA GLU A 93 -6.64 9.18 19.59
C GLU A 93 -6.58 8.57 18.19
N PHE A 94 -7.70 8.55 17.48
CA PHE A 94 -7.75 8.08 16.10
C PHE A 94 -6.79 8.88 15.20
N ARG A 95 -6.85 10.22 15.25
CA ARG A 95 -5.93 11.08 14.47
C ARG A 95 -4.47 10.86 14.87
N ARG A 96 -4.19 10.71 16.16
CA ARG A 96 -2.83 10.45 16.65
C ARG A 96 -2.26 9.18 16.01
N ARG A 97 -3.02 8.09 15.99
CA ARG A 97 -2.60 6.81 15.39
C ARG A 97 -2.52 6.85 13.86
N GLN A 98 -3.44 7.55 13.20
CA GLN A 98 -3.38 7.77 11.75
C GLN A 98 -2.09 8.53 11.37
N ASN A 99 -1.74 9.58 12.11
CA ASN A 99 -0.52 10.35 11.88
C ASN A 99 0.74 9.52 12.17
N ALA A 100 0.74 8.75 13.26
CA ALA A 100 1.85 7.86 13.58
C ALA A 100 2.06 6.80 12.48
N TYR A 101 0.98 6.19 11.99
CA TYR A 101 1.02 5.25 10.87
C TYR A 101 1.55 5.92 9.59
N PHE A 102 1.06 7.10 9.23
CA PHE A 102 1.54 7.82 8.03
C PHE A 102 3.03 8.13 8.12
N ASN A 103 3.50 8.63 9.26
CA ASN A 103 4.91 8.91 9.50
C ASN A 103 5.76 7.64 9.40
N ALA A 104 5.28 6.53 9.98
CA ALA A 104 5.93 5.23 9.90
C ALA A 104 5.97 4.69 8.47
N GLU A 105 4.91 4.90 7.68
CA GLU A 105 4.86 4.51 6.28
C GLU A 105 5.86 5.29 5.43
N CYS A 106 5.92 6.62 5.58
CA CYS A 106 6.93 7.44 4.93
C CYS A 106 8.36 7.00 5.33
N ALA A 107 8.58 6.74 6.62
CA ALA A 107 9.87 6.29 7.13
C ALA A 107 10.26 4.90 6.62
N ALA A 108 9.31 3.96 6.53
CA ALA A 108 9.55 2.64 5.96
C ALA A 108 9.90 2.74 4.47
N LEU A 109 9.16 3.53 3.70
CA LEU A 109 9.46 3.71 2.29
C LEU A 109 10.84 4.36 2.08
N ALA A 110 11.20 5.34 2.92
CA ALA A 110 12.49 6.04 2.89
C ALA A 110 13.70 5.11 3.11
N ARG A 111 13.50 3.91 3.68
CA ARG A 111 14.58 2.92 3.87
C ARG A 111 14.91 2.11 2.64
N LEU A 112 14.16 2.23 1.54
CA LEU A 112 14.38 1.43 0.33
C LEU A 112 15.85 1.39 -0.12
N PRO A 113 16.61 2.51 -0.23
CA PRO A 113 18.01 2.48 -0.68
C PRO A 113 18.90 1.69 0.28
N GLU A 114 18.69 1.86 1.59
CA GLU A 114 19.41 1.12 2.62
C GLU A 114 19.11 -0.38 2.51
N ARG A 115 17.84 -0.76 2.30
CA ARG A 115 17.44 -2.16 2.14
C ARG A 115 18.03 -2.79 0.89
N VAL A 116 18.06 -2.07 -0.22
CA VAL A 116 18.72 -2.50 -1.47
C VAL A 116 20.21 -2.71 -1.25
N ARG A 117 20.90 -1.75 -0.61
CA ARG A 117 22.33 -1.89 -0.28
C ARG A 117 22.61 -3.14 0.57
N LEU A 118 21.83 -3.33 1.64
CA LEU A 118 21.99 -4.49 2.53
C LEU A 118 21.75 -5.82 1.82
N ALA A 119 20.75 -5.89 0.94
CA ALA A 119 20.50 -7.09 0.13
C ALA A 119 21.72 -7.43 -0.76
N HIS A 120 22.27 -6.42 -1.44
CA HIS A 120 23.45 -6.60 -2.29
C HIS A 120 24.70 -7.01 -1.49
N GLU A 121 24.90 -6.45 -0.29
CA GLU A 121 25.99 -6.84 0.61
C GLU A 121 25.88 -8.31 1.07
N GLN A 122 24.66 -8.84 1.12
CA GLN A 122 24.38 -10.26 1.39
C GLN A 122 24.47 -11.15 0.14
N GLY A 123 24.83 -10.59 -1.02
CA GLY A 123 24.91 -11.31 -2.28
C GLY A 123 23.56 -11.59 -2.93
N ILE A 124 22.47 -10.97 -2.46
CA ILE A 124 21.14 -11.07 -3.07
C ILE A 124 21.05 -10.06 -4.21
N MET A 125 20.72 -10.49 -5.42
CA MET A 125 20.79 -9.65 -6.63
C MET A 125 19.56 -8.78 -6.87
N HIS A 126 18.39 -9.25 -6.45
CA HIS A 126 17.11 -8.61 -6.76
C HIS A 126 16.33 -8.28 -5.51
N VAL A 127 15.56 -7.20 -5.56
CA VAL A 127 14.79 -6.70 -4.43
C VAL A 127 13.36 -6.46 -4.87
N VAL A 128 12.41 -6.98 -4.09
CA VAL A 128 11.00 -6.61 -4.21
C VAL A 128 10.59 -5.84 -2.96
N ASN A 129 10.14 -4.61 -3.19
CA ASN A 129 9.52 -3.75 -2.19
C ASN A 129 8.01 -3.93 -2.26
N ASP A 130 7.48 -4.72 -1.32
CA ASP A 130 6.05 -4.92 -1.08
C ASP A 130 5.52 -3.72 -0.28
N SER A 131 5.11 -2.68 -1.00
CA SER A 131 4.60 -1.45 -0.40
C SER A 131 3.17 -1.62 0.10
N THR A 132 2.74 -0.72 0.98
CA THR A 132 1.39 -0.79 1.53
C THR A 132 0.35 -0.27 0.50
N GLY A 133 -0.93 -0.55 0.75
CA GLY A 133 -2.04 0.02 -0.03
C GLY A 133 -2.30 1.52 0.23
N SER A 134 -1.52 2.18 1.08
CA SER A 134 -1.59 3.61 1.35
C SER A 134 -0.40 4.41 0.83
N MET A 135 0.56 3.76 0.16
CA MET A 135 1.69 4.43 -0.51
C MET A 135 1.21 5.57 -1.44
N CYS A 136 0.05 5.42 -2.07
CA CYS A 136 -0.51 6.44 -2.96
C CYS A 136 -1.00 7.72 -2.24
N GLU A 137 -1.12 7.70 -0.91
CA GLU A 137 -1.49 8.87 -0.11
C GLU A 137 -0.27 9.75 0.21
N ILE A 138 0.95 9.28 -0.08
CA ILE A 138 2.18 10.05 0.05
C ILE A 138 2.27 11.05 -1.11
N ASP A 139 2.28 12.34 -0.79
CA ASP A 139 2.46 13.45 -1.75
C ASP A 139 3.86 14.08 -1.69
N ASP A 140 4.74 13.57 -0.82
CA ASP A 140 6.14 14.00 -0.73
C ASP A 140 6.90 13.63 -2.01
N LYS A 141 7.12 14.64 -2.86
CA LYS A 141 7.85 14.50 -4.12
C LYS A 141 9.27 13.98 -3.92
N ILE A 142 9.97 14.41 -2.86
CA ILE A 142 11.36 13.99 -2.61
C ILE A 142 11.39 12.50 -2.32
N LEU A 143 10.44 12.03 -1.50
CA LEU A 143 10.32 10.61 -1.18
C LEU A 143 9.96 9.78 -2.42
N LEU A 144 9.00 10.23 -3.24
CA LEU A 144 8.61 9.51 -4.46
C LEU A 144 9.72 9.50 -5.52
N ASP A 145 10.43 10.61 -5.70
CA ASP A 145 11.58 10.68 -6.61
C ASP A 145 12.69 9.72 -6.14
N MET A 146 12.94 9.62 -4.84
CA MET A 146 13.91 8.64 -4.29
C MET A 146 13.48 7.19 -4.62
N VAL A 147 12.20 6.86 -4.50
CA VAL A 147 11.71 5.51 -4.85
C VAL A 147 11.87 5.22 -6.35
N ASP A 148 11.57 6.18 -7.21
CA ASP A 148 11.76 6.11 -8.67
C ASP A 148 13.24 5.90 -9.03
N GLU A 149 14.14 6.66 -8.41
CA GLU A 149 15.59 6.55 -8.63
C GLU A 149 16.16 5.19 -8.21
N ASN A 150 15.51 4.50 -7.26
CA ASN A 150 16.00 3.25 -6.68
C ASN A 150 15.20 2.01 -7.11
N SER A 151 14.07 2.17 -7.81
CA SER A 151 13.21 1.04 -8.19
C SER A 151 12.25 1.37 -9.32
N LEU A 152 11.86 0.36 -10.11
CA LEU A 152 10.70 0.48 -10.98
C LEU A 152 9.42 0.34 -10.14
N ILE A 153 8.56 1.36 -10.15
CA ILE A 153 7.23 1.29 -9.55
C ILE A 153 6.28 0.57 -10.51
N VAL A 154 5.71 -0.56 -10.06
CA VAL A 154 4.73 -1.35 -10.79
C VAL A 154 3.37 -1.19 -10.11
N TYR A 155 2.46 -0.49 -10.77
CA TYR A 155 1.07 -0.41 -10.35
C TYR A 155 0.30 -1.63 -10.86
N ILE A 156 -0.08 -2.52 -9.94
CA ILE A 156 -0.97 -3.65 -10.21
C ILE A 156 -2.42 -3.13 -10.16
N LYS A 157 -2.99 -2.92 -11.33
CA LYS A 157 -4.33 -2.33 -11.49
C LYS A 157 -5.38 -3.44 -11.52
N ALA A 158 -6.30 -3.40 -10.56
CA ALA A 158 -7.45 -4.29 -10.54
C ALA A 158 -8.38 -4.05 -11.73
N SER A 159 -9.05 -5.09 -12.21
CA SER A 159 -10.17 -4.93 -13.16
C SER A 159 -11.43 -4.43 -12.47
N PRO A 160 -12.38 -3.80 -13.19
CA PRO A 160 -13.64 -3.34 -12.61
C PRO A 160 -14.42 -4.43 -11.85
N GLU A 161 -14.31 -5.68 -12.28
CA GLU A 161 -14.89 -6.84 -11.60
C GLU A 161 -14.22 -7.12 -10.25
N GLU A 162 -12.89 -7.07 -10.19
CA GLU A 162 -12.14 -7.23 -8.94
C GLU A 162 -12.38 -6.06 -7.98
N GLU A 163 -12.49 -4.83 -8.48
CA GLU A 163 -12.84 -3.66 -7.68
C GLU A 163 -14.19 -3.83 -6.98
N LYS A 164 -15.21 -4.34 -7.70
CA LYS A 164 -16.52 -4.67 -7.11
C LYS A 164 -16.39 -5.69 -5.98
N VAL A 165 -15.63 -6.76 -6.19
CA VAL A 165 -15.41 -7.79 -5.15
C VAL A 165 -14.73 -7.20 -3.92
N VAL A 166 -13.76 -6.28 -4.09
CA VAL A 166 -13.11 -5.59 -2.98
C VAL A 166 -14.11 -4.73 -2.20
N LEU A 167 -14.96 -3.96 -2.90
CA LEU A 167 -15.99 -3.14 -2.29
C LEU A 167 -17.03 -3.98 -1.52
N GLU A 168 -17.47 -5.10 -2.09
CA GLU A 168 -18.41 -6.02 -1.44
C GLU A 168 -17.82 -6.65 -0.18
N ARG A 169 -16.56 -7.10 -0.23
CA ARG A 169 -15.86 -7.66 0.93
C ARG A 169 -15.69 -6.64 2.04
N ALA A 170 -15.33 -5.40 1.71
CA ALA A 170 -15.17 -4.33 2.68
C ALA A 170 -16.50 -3.93 3.34
N LYS A 171 -17.61 -4.01 2.60
CA LYS A 171 -18.95 -3.81 3.19
C LYS A 171 -19.32 -4.92 4.17
N ALA A 172 -19.04 -6.17 3.82
CA ALA A 172 -19.33 -7.33 4.66
C ALA A 172 -18.45 -7.36 5.92
N TYR A 173 -17.16 -7.07 5.78
CA TYR A 173 -16.16 -7.15 6.84
C TYR A 173 -15.33 -5.86 6.90
N PRO A 174 -15.86 -4.77 7.48
CA PRO A 174 -15.14 -3.52 7.60
C PRO A 174 -13.93 -3.70 8.52
N LYS A 175 -12.74 -3.54 7.97
CA LYS A 175 -11.47 -3.58 8.72
C LYS A 175 -11.06 -2.16 9.11
N PRO A 176 -10.21 -2.00 10.14
CA PRO A 176 -9.46 -0.75 10.36
C PRO A 176 -8.82 -0.23 9.07
N LEU A 177 -8.90 1.08 8.84
CA LEU A 177 -8.43 1.74 7.63
C LEU A 177 -7.44 2.85 7.97
N PHE A 178 -6.39 2.97 7.16
CA PHE A 178 -5.68 4.23 7.04
C PHE A 178 -6.44 5.14 6.06
N TYR A 179 -6.74 6.37 6.47
CA TYR A 179 -7.50 7.34 5.69
C TYR A 179 -6.58 8.36 5.04
N SER A 180 -7.01 8.92 3.91
CA SER A 180 -6.31 10.04 3.26
C SER A 180 -6.23 11.24 4.21
N PRO A 181 -5.03 11.74 4.58
CA PRO A 181 -4.87 12.91 5.44
C PRO A 181 -5.58 14.15 4.90
N GLU A 182 -5.60 14.31 3.57
CA GLU A 182 -6.24 15.44 2.87
C GLU A 182 -7.78 15.38 2.91
N ARG A 183 -8.37 14.18 3.02
CA ARG A 183 -9.81 13.96 2.84
C ARG A 183 -10.57 13.59 4.10
N PHE A 184 -9.88 13.06 5.11
CA PHE A 184 -10.51 12.49 6.30
C PHE A 184 -11.51 13.44 6.95
N ASP A 185 -11.11 14.69 7.26
CA ASP A 185 -11.99 15.64 7.93
C ASP A 185 -13.25 15.96 7.11
N ARG A 186 -13.09 16.14 5.80
CA ARG A 186 -14.21 16.38 4.88
C ARG A 186 -15.17 15.19 4.84
N TRP A 187 -14.65 13.97 4.89
CA TRP A 187 -15.47 12.76 4.92
C TRP A 187 -16.19 12.59 6.25
N LEU A 188 -15.51 12.83 7.37
CA LEU A 188 -16.12 12.79 8.69
C LEU A 188 -17.28 13.79 8.80
N SER A 189 -17.05 15.06 8.48
CA SER A 189 -18.11 16.08 8.54
C SER A 189 -19.29 15.78 7.62
N LYS A 190 -19.03 15.16 6.46
CA LYS A 190 -20.11 14.74 5.56
C LYS A 190 -20.91 13.57 6.13
N TYR A 191 -20.27 12.60 6.77
CA TYR A 191 -20.95 11.49 7.44
C TYR A 191 -21.81 11.98 8.61
N GLU A 192 -21.26 12.85 9.46
CA GLU A 192 -21.97 13.47 10.59
C GLU A 192 -23.26 14.17 10.12
N GLN A 193 -23.19 14.91 9.00
CA GLN A 193 -24.36 15.56 8.40
C GLN A 193 -25.38 14.59 7.81
N GLU A 194 -24.94 13.53 7.11
CA GLU A 194 -25.83 12.56 6.46
C GLU A 194 -26.55 11.67 7.49
N GLU A 195 -25.86 11.28 8.56
CA GLU A 195 -26.37 10.36 9.58
C GLU A 195 -26.93 11.07 10.83
N GLY A 196 -26.84 12.42 10.88
CA GLY A 196 -27.35 13.22 12.00
C GLY A 196 -26.58 12.97 13.31
N VAL A 197 -25.27 12.74 13.23
CA VAL A 197 -24.40 12.50 14.38
C VAL A 197 -23.72 13.79 14.80
N GLU A 198 -23.89 14.18 16.07
CA GLU A 198 -23.28 15.40 16.63
C GLU A 198 -21.97 15.12 17.37
N VAL A 199 -21.79 13.89 17.86
CA VAL A 199 -20.67 13.47 18.70
C VAL A 199 -20.01 12.24 18.07
N VAL A 200 -18.69 12.31 17.86
CA VAL A 200 -17.93 11.24 17.21
C VAL A 200 -18.06 9.92 17.97
N GLU A 201 -18.11 9.96 19.29
CA GLU A 201 -18.26 8.78 20.16
C GLU A 201 -19.62 8.08 20.00
N ASP A 202 -20.60 8.68 19.32
CA ASP A 202 -21.87 8.02 18.95
C ASP A 202 -21.80 7.29 17.61
N ILE A 203 -20.73 7.50 16.82
CA ILE A 203 -20.53 6.84 15.54
C ILE A 203 -20.35 5.34 15.75
N ASP A 204 -21.18 4.54 15.07
CA ASP A 204 -20.91 3.11 14.93
C ASP A 204 -19.68 2.90 14.01
N PRO A 205 -18.57 2.33 14.51
CA PRO A 205 -17.32 2.26 13.75
C PRO A 205 -17.43 1.47 12.45
N ASP A 206 -18.26 0.43 12.43
CA ASP A 206 -18.47 -0.38 11.23
C ASP A 206 -19.29 0.38 10.18
N ASN A 207 -20.32 1.12 10.61
CA ASN A 207 -21.13 1.92 9.68
C ASN A 207 -20.29 3.03 9.04
N PHE A 208 -19.48 3.74 9.82
CA PHE A 208 -18.56 4.74 9.27
C PHE A 208 -17.55 4.12 8.31
N SER A 209 -16.96 2.98 8.68
CA SER A 209 -16.01 2.26 7.80
C SER A 209 -16.66 1.81 6.49
N ARG A 210 -17.88 1.26 6.53
CA ARG A 210 -18.66 0.88 5.33
C ARG A 210 -19.00 2.07 4.45
N TRP A 211 -19.31 3.21 5.05
CA TRP A 211 -19.61 4.45 4.34
C TRP A 211 -18.35 5.07 3.72
N ALA A 212 -17.23 5.07 4.45
CA ALA A 212 -16.02 5.74 4.03
C ALA A 212 -15.19 4.91 3.03
N PHE A 213 -15.21 3.58 3.14
CA PHE A 213 -14.36 2.73 2.30
C PHE A 213 -14.56 2.93 0.79
N PRO A 214 -15.79 2.99 0.22
CA PRO A 214 -15.96 3.28 -1.19
C PRO A 214 -15.36 4.63 -1.62
N ARG A 215 -15.49 5.66 -0.78
CA ARG A 215 -14.93 6.99 -1.03
C ARG A 215 -13.41 6.99 -0.96
N LEU A 216 -12.84 6.25 -0.01
CA LEU A 216 -11.41 6.01 0.10
C LEU A 216 -10.88 5.28 -1.13
N PHE A 217 -11.57 4.23 -1.55
CA PHE A 217 -11.25 3.43 -2.72
C PHE A 217 -11.18 4.30 -3.99
N GLU A 218 -12.27 5.03 -4.27
CA GLU A 218 -12.36 5.95 -5.42
C GLU A 218 -11.31 7.05 -5.38
N ASN A 219 -10.98 7.56 -4.19
CA ASN A 219 -9.93 8.57 -4.01
C ASN A 219 -8.53 8.05 -4.32
N ARG A 220 -8.25 6.76 -4.07
CA ARG A 220 -6.93 6.16 -4.29
C ARG A 220 -6.65 5.82 -5.74
N LEU A 221 -7.65 5.37 -6.51
CA LEU A 221 -7.49 5.00 -7.92
C LEU A 221 -6.75 6.04 -8.78
N PRO A 222 -7.14 7.34 -8.80
CA PRO A 222 -6.44 8.34 -9.58
C PRO A 222 -5.02 8.63 -9.03
N LYS A 223 -4.80 8.49 -7.71
CA LYS A 223 -3.47 8.68 -7.11
C LYS A 223 -2.49 7.58 -7.53
N TYR A 224 -2.93 6.32 -7.54
CA TYR A 224 -2.12 5.23 -8.09
C TYR A 224 -1.78 5.46 -9.56
N GLN A 225 -2.78 5.83 -10.37
CA GLN A 225 -2.57 6.07 -11.79
C GLN A 225 -1.58 7.21 -12.01
N PHE A 226 -1.70 8.31 -11.25
CA PHE A 226 -0.78 9.43 -11.31
C PHE A 226 0.68 9.03 -11.01
N ILE A 227 0.89 8.25 -9.94
CA ILE A 227 2.25 7.76 -9.59
C ILE A 227 2.78 6.86 -10.71
N ALA A 228 1.98 5.93 -11.23
CA ALA A 228 2.38 5.03 -12.29
C ALA A 228 2.70 5.77 -13.60
N ASP A 229 1.88 6.75 -14.00
CA ASP A 229 2.08 7.52 -15.23
C ASP A 229 3.39 8.32 -15.20
N LYS A 230 3.75 8.81 -14.01
CA LYS A 230 4.91 9.66 -13.79
C LYS A 230 6.20 8.88 -13.53
N TYR A 231 6.14 7.85 -12.70
CA TYR A 231 7.31 7.17 -12.10
C TYR A 231 7.39 5.67 -12.43
N GLY A 232 6.44 5.11 -13.18
CA GLY A 232 6.32 3.66 -13.24
C GLY A 232 5.62 3.11 -14.47
N VAL A 233 5.00 1.97 -14.26
CA VAL A 233 4.20 1.25 -15.27
C VAL A 233 2.90 0.75 -14.64
N THR A 234 1.81 0.86 -15.40
CA THR A 234 0.52 0.28 -15.03
C THR A 234 0.36 -1.08 -15.70
N ILE A 235 0.14 -2.13 -14.92
CA ILE A 235 -0.07 -3.49 -15.40
C ILE A 235 -1.37 -4.03 -14.80
N PRO A 236 -2.30 -4.59 -15.61
CA PRO A 236 -3.51 -5.20 -15.08
C PRO A 236 -3.16 -6.42 -14.22
N SER A 237 -3.86 -6.59 -13.09
CA SER A 237 -3.72 -7.74 -12.18
C SER A 237 -3.86 -9.08 -12.92
N GLU A 238 -4.71 -9.15 -13.95
CA GLU A 238 -4.90 -10.31 -14.81
C GLU A 238 -3.60 -10.83 -15.42
N ALA A 239 -2.67 -9.93 -15.78
CA ALA A 239 -1.41 -10.30 -16.41
C ALA A 239 -0.51 -11.11 -15.46
N PHE A 240 -0.71 -10.99 -14.15
CA PHE A 240 0.03 -11.75 -13.15
C PHE A 240 -0.66 -13.07 -12.75
N ARG A 241 -1.84 -13.38 -13.28
CA ARG A 241 -2.52 -14.64 -12.96
C ARG A 241 -1.72 -15.83 -13.52
N GLY A 242 -1.43 -16.80 -12.65
CA GLY A 242 -0.64 -17.97 -13.01
C GLY A 242 0.87 -17.71 -13.14
N VAL A 243 1.36 -16.53 -12.76
CA VAL A 243 2.79 -16.27 -12.65
C VAL A 243 3.34 -17.00 -11.43
N GLU A 244 4.27 -17.92 -11.68
CA GLU A 244 4.89 -18.79 -10.67
C GLU A 244 6.43 -18.73 -10.68
N SER A 245 7.02 -17.97 -11.60
CA SER A 245 8.47 -17.82 -11.75
C SER A 245 8.90 -16.36 -11.91
N GLU A 246 10.16 -16.07 -11.55
CA GLU A 246 10.80 -14.78 -11.76
C GLU A 246 10.81 -14.40 -13.24
N ALA A 247 11.16 -15.33 -14.12
CA ALA A 247 11.19 -15.09 -15.57
C ALA A 247 9.81 -14.64 -16.09
N ALA A 248 8.74 -15.37 -15.73
CA ALA A 248 7.38 -15.01 -16.13
C ALA A 248 6.94 -13.66 -15.54
N PHE A 249 7.35 -13.35 -14.31
CA PHE A 249 7.10 -12.05 -13.70
C PHE A 249 7.78 -10.91 -14.45
N LEU A 250 9.06 -11.07 -14.82
CA LEU A 250 9.81 -10.08 -15.59
C LEU A 250 9.27 -9.93 -17.01
N ASP A 251 8.83 -11.01 -17.66
CA ASP A 251 8.19 -10.96 -18.98
C ASP A 251 6.91 -10.10 -18.95
N VAL A 252 6.09 -10.24 -17.91
CA VAL A 252 4.89 -9.42 -17.72
C VAL A 252 5.25 -7.93 -17.56
N ILE A 253 6.33 -7.62 -16.81
CA ILE A 253 6.82 -6.24 -16.68
C ILE A 253 7.27 -5.69 -18.03
N VAL A 254 8.07 -6.44 -18.78
CA VAL A 254 8.56 -6.06 -20.11
C VAL A 254 7.39 -5.80 -21.07
N GLU A 255 6.37 -6.66 -21.08
CA GLU A 255 5.17 -6.45 -21.89
C GLU A 255 4.41 -5.19 -21.48
N GLY A 256 4.31 -4.92 -20.17
CA GLY A 256 3.72 -3.69 -19.63
C GLY A 256 4.44 -2.43 -20.12
N LEU A 257 5.77 -2.42 -20.02
CA LEU A 257 6.61 -1.32 -20.50
C LEU A 257 6.46 -1.11 -22.01
N HIS A 258 6.45 -2.18 -22.81
CA HIS A 258 6.20 -2.11 -24.26
C HIS A 258 4.87 -1.44 -24.60
N LYS A 259 3.78 -1.84 -23.92
CA LYS A 259 2.45 -1.24 -24.14
C LYS A 259 2.44 0.25 -23.77
N GLN A 260 3.11 0.61 -22.68
CA GLN A 260 3.21 2.00 -22.24
C GLN A 260 3.98 2.87 -23.24
N GLU A 261 5.12 2.40 -23.76
CA GLU A 261 5.86 3.09 -24.82
C GLU A 261 5.02 3.28 -26.08
N ALA A 262 4.28 2.25 -26.50
CA ALA A 262 3.44 2.30 -27.69
C ALA A 262 2.30 3.32 -27.56
N MET A 263 1.71 3.47 -26.37
CA MET A 263 0.71 4.51 -26.09
C MET A 263 1.32 5.91 -26.14
N LYS A 264 2.50 6.11 -25.54
CA LYS A 264 3.19 7.42 -25.54
C LYS A 264 3.63 7.88 -26.93
N ARG A 265 3.95 6.95 -27.84
CA ARG A 265 4.25 7.28 -29.26
C ARG A 265 3.02 7.68 -30.07
N ARG A 266 1.81 7.36 -29.60
CA ARG A 266 0.55 7.64 -30.29
C ARG A 266 -0.16 8.91 -29.80
N ALA A 267 0.23 9.42 -28.64
CA ALA A 267 -0.29 10.65 -28.03
C ALA A 267 0.48 11.88 -28.54
#